data_AF-A0A1I5E4H3-F1
#
_entry.id   AF-A0A1I5E4H3-F1
#
_cell.length_a   1.000
_cell.length_b   1.000
_cell.length_c   1.000
_cell.angle_alpha   90.00
_cell.angle_beta   90.00
_cell.angle_gamma   90.00
#
_symmetry.space_group_name_H-M   'P 1'
#
loop_
_entity.id
_entity.type
_entity.pdbx_description
1 polymer ?
#
loop_
_entity_poly.entity_id
_entity_poly.type
_entity_poly.pdbx_seq_one_letter_code
_entity_poly.pdbx_strand_id
1 'polypeptide(L)'
;MTSDERYHDKQIGRVERNRQMLGKWRAGASITQIADEFGLSLSWTGRLLRQEGAVMPEIRQGVRRELDVPRIVREYEAGGTLQNIADAHETSYGTIRRLLLREKVAIRPHGGQNAIDRPKPPPDDRASRTW
;
A
#
# COMPACT_ATOMS: atom_id res chain seq x y z
N MET A 1 21.19 35.78 -19.44
CA MET A 1 20.53 35.05 -18.32
C MET A 1 21.58 34.19 -17.64
N THR A 2 22.07 34.66 -16.50
CA THR A 2 23.09 34.00 -15.67
C THR A 2 22.46 32.86 -14.85
N SER A 3 23.28 31.91 -14.39
CA SER A 3 22.83 30.74 -13.61
C SER A 3 22.06 31.12 -12.35
N ASP A 4 22.38 32.26 -11.73
CA ASP A 4 21.71 32.79 -10.54
C ASP A 4 20.28 33.27 -10.79
N GLU A 5 20.01 33.89 -11.95
CA GLU A 5 18.66 34.33 -12.35
C GLU A 5 17.71 33.14 -12.53
N ARG A 6 18.17 32.07 -13.18
CA ARG A 6 17.34 30.86 -13.38
C ARG A 6 17.08 30.11 -12.08
N TYR A 7 17.98 30.22 -11.11
CA TYR A 7 17.79 29.61 -9.79
C TYR A 7 16.74 30.38 -8.98
N HIS A 8 16.82 31.72 -8.98
CA HIS A 8 15.83 32.58 -8.32
C HIS A 8 14.43 32.37 -8.88
N ASP A 9 14.28 32.34 -10.21
CA ASP A 9 12.97 32.18 -10.88
C ASP A 9 12.30 30.84 -10.53
N LYS A 10 13.08 29.76 -10.47
CA LYS A 10 12.59 28.45 -10.01
C LYS A 10 12.17 28.43 -8.53
N GLN A 11 12.83 29.21 -7.68
CA GLN A 11 12.45 29.33 -6.27
C GLN A 11 11.17 30.16 -6.11
N ILE A 12 11.05 31.27 -6.84
CA ILE A 12 9.84 32.11 -6.87
C ILE A 12 8.63 31.29 -7.33
N GLY A 13 8.77 30.49 -8.40
CA GLY A 13 7.69 29.63 -8.89
C GLY A 13 7.24 28.57 -7.89
N ARG A 14 8.15 28.04 -7.04
CA ARG A 14 7.81 27.06 -6.00
C ARG A 14 7.05 27.69 -4.84
N VAL A 15 7.49 28.87 -4.40
CA VAL A 15 6.82 29.63 -3.34
C VAL A 15 5.41 29.99 -3.76
N GLU A 16 5.24 30.46 -5.00
CA GLU A 16 3.92 30.83 -5.52
C GLU A 16 3.00 29.61 -5.66
N ARG A 17 3.51 28.49 -6.19
CA ARG A 17 2.76 27.22 -6.23
C ARG A 17 2.29 26.81 -4.82
N ASN A 18 3.19 26.82 -3.84
CA ASN A 18 2.86 26.42 -2.46
C ASN A 18 1.77 27.33 -1.85
N ARG A 19 1.83 28.64 -2.11
CA ARG A 19 0.82 29.60 -1.69
C ARG A 19 -0.56 29.30 -2.32
N GLN A 20 -0.59 28.97 -3.61
CA GLN A 20 -1.82 28.59 -4.30
C GLN A 20 -2.41 27.29 -3.76
N MET A 21 -1.57 26.29 -3.49
CA MET A 21 -1.98 25.04 -2.85
C MET A 21 -2.64 25.31 -1.49
N LEU A 22 -2.04 26.17 -0.65
CA LEU A 22 -2.59 26.55 0.65
C LEU A 22 -3.93 27.29 0.53
N GLY A 23 -4.05 28.19 -0.45
CA GLY A 23 -5.30 28.89 -0.74
C GLY A 23 -6.44 27.93 -1.07
N LYS A 24 -6.20 26.94 -1.92
CA LYS A 24 -7.18 25.90 -2.27
C LYS A 24 -7.54 25.01 -1.08
N TRP A 25 -6.56 24.62 -0.27
CA TRP A 25 -6.82 23.90 0.98
C TRP A 25 -7.76 24.68 1.91
N ARG A 26 -7.50 25.98 2.11
CA ARG A 26 -8.35 26.86 2.92
C ARG A 26 -9.76 27.04 2.33
N ALA A 27 -9.88 26.96 1.00
CA ALA A 27 -11.17 26.96 0.30
C ALA A 27 -11.91 25.61 0.39
N GLY A 28 -11.34 24.60 1.06
CA GLY A 28 -11.98 23.30 1.27
C GLY A 28 -11.66 22.23 0.23
N ALA A 29 -10.72 22.48 -0.69
CA ALA A 29 -10.27 21.44 -1.61
C ALA A 29 -9.56 20.30 -0.86
N SER A 30 -9.84 19.06 -1.25
CA SER A 30 -9.16 17.90 -0.69
C SER A 30 -7.68 17.85 -1.11
N ILE A 31 -6.85 17.21 -0.29
CA ILE A 31 -5.44 16.97 -0.61
C ILE A 31 -5.26 16.24 -1.96
N THR A 32 -6.18 15.35 -2.32
CA THR A 32 -6.15 14.62 -3.59
C THR A 32 -6.37 15.54 -4.77
N GLN A 33 -7.40 16.39 -4.73
CA GLN A 33 -7.67 17.36 -5.79
C GLN A 33 -6.49 18.33 -5.97
N ILE A 34 -5.88 18.78 -4.88
CA ILE A 34 -4.71 19.67 -4.93
C ILE A 34 -3.51 18.92 -5.54
N ALA A 35 -3.27 17.66 -5.15
CA ALA A 35 -2.17 16.86 -5.67
C ALA A 35 -2.29 16.64 -7.18
N ASP A 36 -3.48 16.27 -7.66
CA ASP A 36 -3.77 16.04 -9.07
C ASP A 36 -3.59 17.31 -9.90
N GLU A 37 -4.11 18.45 -9.41
CA GLU A 37 -4.06 19.72 -10.12
C GLU A 37 -2.63 20.25 -10.30
N PHE A 38 -1.76 20.07 -9.29
CA PHE A 38 -0.37 20.52 -9.36
C PHE A 38 0.61 19.43 -9.81
N GLY A 39 0.13 18.24 -10.19
CA GLY A 39 0.96 17.12 -10.63
C GLY A 39 1.94 16.62 -9.56
N LEU A 40 1.52 16.63 -8.29
CA LEU A 40 2.34 16.23 -7.14
C LEU A 40 1.82 14.92 -6.53
N SER A 41 2.68 14.21 -5.81
CA SER A 41 2.21 13.06 -5.02
C SER A 41 1.42 13.51 -3.79
N LEU A 42 0.46 12.71 -3.33
CA LEU A 42 -0.33 12.97 -2.12
C LEU A 42 0.56 13.23 -0.90
N SER A 43 1.56 12.37 -0.69
CA SER A 43 2.49 12.47 0.46
C SER A 43 3.29 13.78 0.42
N TRP A 44 3.75 14.19 -0.76
CA TRP A 44 4.51 15.42 -0.93
C TRP A 44 3.63 16.66 -0.78
N THR A 45 2.43 16.65 -1.37
CA THR A 45 1.41 17.70 -1.26
C THR A 45 1.05 17.96 0.21
N GLY A 46 0.77 16.91 0.98
CA GLY A 46 0.46 17.03 2.40
C GLY A 46 1.64 17.50 3.24
N ARG A 47 2.88 17.17 2.86
CA ARG A 47 4.07 17.72 3.51
C ARG A 47 4.20 19.22 3.27
N LEU A 48 4.06 19.66 2.02
CA LEU A 48 4.13 21.07 1.65
C LEU A 48 3.05 21.90 2.35
N LEU A 49 1.79 21.44 2.33
CA LEU A 49 0.69 22.13 3.00
C LEU A 49 0.95 22.32 4.50
N ARG A 50 1.49 21.31 5.20
CA ARG A 50 1.86 21.44 6.63
C ARG A 50 2.99 22.45 6.84
N GLN A 51 3.99 22.47 5.96
CA GLN A 51 5.09 23.45 6.03
C GLN A 51 4.58 24.89 5.86
N GLU A 52 3.56 25.08 5.03
CA GLU A 52 2.88 26.37 4.81
C GLU A 52 1.81 26.68 5.88
N GLY A 53 1.68 25.86 6.92
CA GLY A 53 0.79 26.12 8.06
C GLY A 53 -0.65 25.62 7.90
N ALA A 54 -0.93 24.72 6.96
CA ALA A 54 -2.22 24.04 6.89
C ALA A 54 -2.41 23.13 8.12
N VAL A 55 -3.47 23.37 8.88
CA VAL A 55 -3.93 22.42 9.90
C VAL A 55 -4.69 21.31 9.18
N MET A 56 -3.94 20.28 8.80
CA MET A 56 -4.52 19.10 8.20
C MET A 56 -4.96 18.15 9.31
N PRO A 57 -6.14 17.49 9.18
CA PRO A 57 -6.45 16.39 10.07
C PRO A 57 -5.29 15.40 10.02
N GLU A 58 -4.90 14.85 11.17
CA GLU A 58 -3.99 13.71 11.16
C GLU A 58 -4.58 12.70 10.19
N ILE A 59 -3.80 12.38 9.15
CA ILE A 59 -4.14 11.26 8.28
C ILE A 59 -4.14 10.10 9.25
N ARG A 60 -5.33 9.68 9.68
CA ARG A 60 -5.51 8.54 10.56
C ARG A 60 -4.87 7.41 9.80
N GLN A 61 -3.62 7.08 10.14
CA GLN A 61 -2.99 5.86 9.66
C GLN A 61 -4.01 4.78 9.94
N GLY A 62 -4.51 4.18 8.86
CA GLY A 62 -5.81 3.52 8.81
C GLY A 62 -6.08 2.77 10.10
N VAL A 63 -7.23 3.06 10.72
CA VAL A 63 -7.70 2.56 12.02
C VAL A 63 -6.84 1.37 12.44
N ARG A 64 -5.86 1.61 13.33
CA ARG A 64 -5.08 0.53 13.92
C ARG A 64 -6.07 -0.32 14.70
N ARG A 65 -6.65 -1.31 14.03
CA ARG A 65 -7.44 -2.34 14.68
C ARG A 65 -6.48 -3.06 15.60
N GLU A 66 -6.82 -3.10 16.88
CA GLU A 66 -6.09 -3.89 17.85
C GLU A 66 -6.35 -5.36 17.49
N LEU A 67 -5.35 -5.97 16.86
CA LEU A 67 -5.38 -7.38 16.49
C LEU A 67 -4.82 -8.18 17.67
N ASP A 68 -5.56 -9.18 18.12
CA ASP A 68 -5.08 -10.14 19.12
C ASP A 68 -3.99 -11.01 18.49
N VAL A 69 -2.74 -10.55 18.62
CA VAL A 69 -1.56 -11.20 18.05
C VAL A 69 -1.41 -12.64 18.55
N PRO A 70 -1.46 -12.92 19.88
CA PRO A 70 -1.39 -14.30 20.37
C PRO A 70 -2.48 -15.22 19.82
N ARG A 71 -3.70 -14.71 19.62
CA ARG A 71 -4.78 -15.50 19.01
C ARG A 71 -4.52 -15.78 17.53
N ILE A 72 -4.10 -14.79 16.75
CA ILE A 72 -3.78 -14.95 15.32
C ILE A 72 -2.66 -15.97 15.10
N VAL A 73 -1.61 -15.93 15.92
CA VAL A 73 -0.50 -16.90 15.84
C VAL A 73 -1.01 -18.31 16.11
N ARG A 74 -1.80 -18.52 17.17
CA ARG A 74 -2.40 -19.82 17.50
C ARG A 74 -3.31 -20.35 16.40
N GLU A 75 -4.17 -19.50 15.82
CA GLU A 75 -5.06 -19.88 14.71
C GLU A 75 -4.27 -20.29 13.47
N TYR A 76 -3.17 -19.58 13.18
CA TYR A 76 -2.27 -19.93 12.08
C TYR A 76 -1.54 -21.25 12.36
N GLU A 77 -0.97 -21.45 13.54
CA GLU A 77 -0.28 -22.67 13.93
C GLU A 77 -1.21 -23.89 13.91
N ALA A 78 -2.47 -23.71 14.35
CA ALA A 78 -3.50 -24.75 14.34
C ALA A 78 -3.94 -25.19 12.93
N GLY A 79 -3.53 -24.48 11.87
CA GLY A 79 -3.85 -24.87 10.50
C GLY A 79 -4.63 -23.83 9.69
N GLY A 80 -5.03 -22.72 10.30
CA GLY A 80 -5.78 -21.66 9.63
C GLY A 80 -5.03 -21.09 8.43
N THR A 81 -5.74 -20.87 7.32
CA THR A 81 -5.18 -20.14 6.19
C THR A 81 -5.10 -18.65 6.51
N LEU A 82 -4.14 -17.95 5.91
CA LEU A 82 -4.03 -16.49 6.06
C LEU A 82 -5.31 -15.75 5.66
N GLN A 83 -6.05 -16.28 4.68
CA GLN A 83 -7.32 -15.71 4.24
C GLN A 83 -8.42 -15.91 5.29
N ASN A 84 -8.60 -17.13 5.80
CA ASN A 84 -9.61 -17.41 6.82
C ASN A 84 -9.38 -16.59 8.10
N ILE A 85 -8.12 -16.42 8.50
CA ILE A 85 -7.75 -15.59 9.65
C ILE A 85 -8.01 -14.10 9.35
N ALA A 86 -7.72 -13.65 8.13
CA ALA A 86 -8.02 -12.28 7.73
C ALA A 86 -9.52 -11.99 7.82
N ASP A 87 -10.35 -12.89 7.30
CA ASP A 87 -11.80 -12.76 7.32
C ASP A 87 -12.35 -12.79 8.76
N ALA A 88 -11.84 -13.70 9.62
CA ALA A 88 -12.24 -13.82 11.02
C ALA A 88 -11.88 -12.59 11.88
N HIS A 89 -10.82 -11.87 11.53
CA HIS A 89 -10.37 -10.63 12.20
C HIS A 89 -10.72 -9.37 11.41
N GLU A 90 -11.64 -9.50 10.44
CA GLU A 90 -12.14 -8.44 9.54
C GLU A 90 -11.03 -7.63 8.85
N THR A 91 -9.85 -8.19 8.67
CA THR A 91 -8.66 -7.49 8.17
C THR A 91 -8.23 -8.02 6.81
N SER A 92 -7.14 -7.47 6.26
CA SER A 92 -6.62 -7.92 4.97
C SER A 92 -5.63 -9.08 5.14
N TYR A 93 -5.57 -9.97 4.15
CA TYR A 93 -4.51 -10.98 4.01
C TYR A 93 -3.11 -10.39 4.21
N GLY A 94 -2.85 -9.23 3.59
CA GLY A 94 -1.56 -8.54 3.70
C GLY A 94 -1.25 -8.07 5.11
N THR A 95 -2.26 -7.70 5.89
CA THR A 95 -2.12 -7.35 7.31
C THR A 95 -1.75 -8.57 8.15
N ILE A 96 -2.46 -9.69 8.00
CA ILE A 96 -2.14 -10.94 8.71
C ILE A 96 -0.73 -11.43 8.35
N ARG A 97 -0.38 -11.45 7.04
CA ARG A 97 0.95 -11.87 6.59
C ARG A 97 2.06 -10.99 7.18
N ARG A 98 1.89 -9.67 7.17
CA ARG A 98 2.87 -8.73 7.78
C ARG A 98 2.99 -8.94 9.28
N LEU A 99 1.88 -9.18 9.97
CA LEU A 99 1.83 -9.44 11.40
C LEU A 99 2.59 -10.73 11.74
N LEU A 100 2.30 -11.85 11.08
CA LEU A 100 3.00 -13.12 11.32
C LEU A 100 4.50 -13.04 11.03
N LEU A 101 4.90 -12.34 9.96
CA LEU A 101 6.33 -12.10 9.66
C LEU A 101 7.02 -11.26 10.74
N ARG A 102 6.33 -10.25 11.28
CA ARG A 102 6.84 -9.42 12.37
C ARG A 102 7.03 -10.25 13.65
N GLU A 103 6.12 -11.17 13.94
CA GLU A 103 6.23 -12.13 15.04
C GLU A 103 7.19 -13.30 14.75
N LYS A 104 7.93 -13.26 13.63
CA LYS A 104 8.89 -14.28 13.21
C LYS A 104 8.27 -15.68 13.00
N VAL A 105 6.97 -15.76 12.72
CA VAL A 105 6.30 -17.02 12.37
C VAL A 105 6.67 -17.41 10.95
N ALA A 106 7.15 -18.65 10.78
CA ALA A 106 7.50 -19.19 9.47
C ALA A 106 6.23 -19.40 8.62
N ILE A 107 6.15 -18.67 7.50
CA ILE A 107 5.00 -18.78 6.59
C ILE A 107 5.14 -20.06 5.77
N ARG A 108 4.13 -20.92 5.89
CA ARG A 108 3.99 -22.15 5.10
C ARG A 108 4.02 -21.82 3.61
N PRO A 109 4.69 -22.63 2.78
CA PRO A 109 4.69 -22.43 1.33
C PRO A 109 3.26 -22.51 0.80
N HIS A 110 2.83 -21.47 0.10
CA HIS A 110 1.52 -21.47 -0.54
C HIS A 110 1.55 -22.39 -1.76
N GLY A 111 0.47 -23.13 -2.00
CA GLY A 111 0.38 -24.12 -3.09
C GLY A 111 0.50 -23.55 -4.51
N GLY A 112 0.63 -22.23 -4.69
CA GLY A 112 0.83 -21.59 -5.99
C GLY A 112 2.21 -21.86 -6.60
N GLN A 113 3.27 -22.04 -5.80
CA GLN A 113 4.61 -22.40 -6.31
C GLN A 113 4.70 -23.91 -6.61
N ASN A 114 4.04 -24.74 -5.80
CA ASN A 114 3.97 -26.19 -6.02
C ASN A 114 3.13 -26.59 -7.26
N ALA A 115 2.33 -25.67 -7.82
CA ALA A 115 1.62 -25.91 -9.07
C ALA A 115 2.53 -25.74 -10.31
N ILE A 116 3.60 -24.94 -10.20
CA ILE A 116 4.56 -24.67 -11.28
C ILE A 116 5.56 -25.84 -11.41
N ASP A 117 5.92 -26.47 -10.28
CA ASP A 117 6.83 -27.62 -10.21
C ASP A 117 6.16 -28.99 -10.42
N ARG A 118 4.86 -29.04 -10.75
CA ARG A 118 4.22 -30.30 -11.12
C ARG A 118 4.61 -30.64 -12.55
N PRO A 119 5.33 -31.76 -12.80
CA PRO A 119 5.51 -32.24 -14.17
C PRO A 119 4.12 -32.50 -14.77
N LYS A 120 3.88 -31.95 -15.96
CA LYS A 120 2.68 -32.23 -16.76
C LYS A 120 2.54 -33.76 -16.85
N PRO A 121 1.36 -34.34 -16.56
CA PRO A 121 1.17 -35.77 -16.76
C PRO A 121 1.52 -36.11 -18.21
N PRO A 122 2.24 -37.24 -18.46
CA PRO A 122 2.56 -37.64 -19.81
C PRO A 122 1.27 -37.74 -20.63
N PRO A 123 1.28 -37.37 -21.92
CA PRO A 123 0.11 -37.52 -22.77
C PRO A 123 -0.37 -38.98 -22.71
N ASP A 124 -1.68 -39.15 -22.56
CA ASP A 124 -2.32 -40.46 -22.44
C ASP A 124 -2.21 -41.20 -23.79
N ASP A 125 -1.29 -42.18 -23.88
CA ASP A 125 -1.07 -43.03 -25.05
C ASP A 125 -2.18 -44.09 -25.27
N ARG A 126 -3.37 -43.92 -24.70
CA ARG A 126 -4.51 -44.86 -24.84
C ARG A 126 -5.40 -44.62 -26.07
N ALA A 127 -4.91 -43.92 -27.10
CA ALA A 127 -5.66 -43.69 -28.34
C ALA A 127 -5.20 -44.51 -29.56
N SER A 128 -4.31 -45.49 -29.39
CA SER A 128 -3.73 -46.25 -30.53
C SER A 128 -4.07 -47.74 -30.54
N ARG A 129 -5.26 -48.13 -30.06
CA ARG A 129 -5.75 -49.51 -30.23
C ARG A 129 -7.21 -49.52 -30.67
N THR A 130 -7.40 -49.32 -31.98
CA THR A 130 -8.58 -49.77 -32.72
C THR A 130 -8.12 -50.79 -33.76
N TRP A 131 -8.97 -51.79 -33.99
CA TRP A 131 -8.71 -53.13 -34.55
C TRP A 131 -8.01 -53.19 -35.91
#